data_AF-A0A535XT50-F1
#
_entry.id   AF-A0A535XT50-F1
#
_cell.length_a   1.000
_cell.length_b   1.000
_cell.length_c   1.000
_cell.angle_alpha   90.00
_cell.angle_beta   90.00
_cell.angle_gamma   90.00
#
_symmetry.space_group_name_H-M   'P 1'
#
loop_
_entity.id
_entity.type
_entity.pdbx_description
1 polymer ?
#
loop_
_entity_poly.entity_id
_entity_poly.type
_entity_poly.pdbx_seq_one_letter_code
_entity_poly.pdbx_strand_id
1 'polypeptide(L)'
;MGVDPPSRSLAERAWPWNRAGAHEGVLAARARRRSEDDGTAYDRVDGRRPRDVLAARVQACSRTRLPSGARFHRRGVPAGLVALPRLNCRRPKLRLAVSLFVIVKFFHVLLAIIAVGFNATYGIWLAQVAREPVPTQSFLLRGIKRLDDWFANPAYVLLAVTGVTMVFVGELRFTTFWIAGGIVLWAIAVALGFFVYTPMLRNQIGALEKTGPESEDYKRYAGNARFIGILLAVIVVVIVFLMVTKPTLS
;
A
#
# COMPACT_ATOMS: atom_id res chain seq x y z
N MET A 1 6.45 -62.18 25.73
CA MET A 1 5.26 -61.48 25.20
C MET A 1 5.70 -60.07 24.84
N GLY A 2 6.10 -59.88 23.59
CA GLY A 2 6.57 -58.61 23.05
C GLY A 2 5.39 -57.76 22.59
N VAL A 3 5.47 -56.46 22.85
CA VAL A 3 4.46 -55.48 22.45
C VAL A 3 4.77 -55.04 21.02
N ASP A 4 3.93 -55.44 20.07
CA ASP A 4 3.97 -54.91 18.69
C ASP A 4 3.44 -53.46 18.68
N PRO A 5 4.14 -52.50 18.03
CA PRO A 5 3.61 -51.17 17.82
C PRO A 5 2.63 -51.13 16.63
N PRO A 6 1.59 -50.26 16.66
CA PRO A 6 0.56 -50.23 15.63
C PRO A 6 1.09 -49.66 14.31
N SER A 7 0.80 -50.41 13.25
CA SER A 7 0.80 -50.11 11.82
C SER A 7 1.08 -48.66 11.37
N ARG A 8 2.24 -48.48 10.73
CA ARG A 8 2.60 -47.32 9.88
C ARG A 8 1.85 -47.37 8.54
N SER A 9 0.54 -47.10 8.51
CA SER A 9 -0.20 -47.07 7.22
C SER A 9 -1.10 -45.85 7.00
N LEU A 10 -1.11 -44.86 7.91
CA LEU A 10 -1.87 -43.62 7.72
C LEU A 10 -1.00 -42.37 7.52
N ALA A 11 0.33 -42.47 7.59
CA ALA A 11 1.25 -41.35 7.41
C ALA A 11 1.67 -41.10 5.95
N GLU A 12 1.30 -41.97 4.99
CA GLU A 12 1.71 -41.83 3.57
C GLU A 12 0.70 -41.07 2.69
N ARG A 13 -0.38 -40.52 3.24
CA ARG A 13 -1.33 -39.65 2.50
C ARG A 13 -1.11 -38.16 2.72
N ALA A 14 0.15 -37.74 2.89
CA ALA A 14 0.53 -36.35 3.00
C ALA A 14 1.30 -35.88 1.75
N TRP A 15 0.58 -35.17 0.88
CA TRP A 15 1.01 -34.00 0.10
C TRP A 15 2.31 -34.10 -0.75
N PRO A 16 2.22 -34.10 -2.10
CA PRO A 16 3.36 -34.34 -2.99
C PRO A 16 4.13 -33.06 -3.29
N TRP A 17 5.05 -32.67 -2.42
CA TRP A 17 6.10 -31.70 -2.78
C TRP A 17 7.45 -32.19 -2.33
N ASN A 18 8.03 -33.14 -3.08
CA ASN A 18 9.47 -33.29 -3.04
C ASN A 18 10.05 -33.62 -4.43
N ARG A 19 10.71 -32.58 -4.96
CA ARG A 19 11.94 -32.58 -5.78
C ARG A 19 11.96 -33.43 -7.06
N ALA A 20 11.61 -32.78 -8.17
CA ALA A 20 12.34 -32.89 -9.44
C ALA A 20 12.07 -31.76 -10.47
N GLY A 21 11.07 -30.87 -10.29
CA GLY A 21 10.72 -29.85 -11.31
C GLY A 21 10.76 -28.38 -10.88
N ALA A 22 11.12 -28.06 -9.63
CA ALA A 22 10.87 -26.74 -9.04
C ALA A 22 11.94 -25.66 -9.33
N HIS A 23 13.12 -26.01 -9.86
CA HIS A 23 14.18 -25.02 -10.10
C HIS A 23 14.06 -24.31 -11.47
N GLU A 24 13.52 -24.98 -12.50
CA GLU A 24 13.37 -24.36 -13.83
C GLU A 24 12.17 -23.41 -13.90
N GLY A 25 11.05 -23.76 -13.25
CA GLY A 25 9.85 -22.92 -13.21
C GLY A 25 10.04 -21.60 -12.45
N VAL A 26 10.87 -21.59 -11.40
CA VAL A 26 11.17 -20.37 -10.62
C VAL A 26 12.05 -19.41 -11.42
N LEU A 27 13.00 -19.90 -12.22
CA LEU A 27 13.83 -19.06 -13.09
C LEU A 27 13.04 -18.48 -14.26
N ALA A 28 12.15 -19.27 -14.89
CA ALA A 28 11.27 -18.80 -15.95
C ALA A 28 10.24 -17.77 -15.44
N ALA A 29 9.69 -17.96 -14.24
CA ALA A 29 8.79 -16.99 -13.60
C ALA A 29 9.51 -15.69 -13.19
N ARG A 30 10.78 -15.78 -12.77
CA ARG A 30 11.62 -14.60 -12.45
C ARG A 30 12.06 -13.84 -13.71
N ALA A 31 12.22 -14.54 -14.84
CA ALA A 31 12.50 -13.93 -16.14
C ALA A 31 11.27 -13.20 -16.72
N ARG A 32 10.06 -13.76 -16.58
CA ARG A 32 8.82 -13.08 -17.00
C ARG A 32 8.49 -11.85 -16.14
N ARG A 33 8.61 -11.94 -14.81
CA ARG A 33 8.43 -10.76 -13.93
C ARG A 33 9.40 -9.62 -14.23
N ARG A 34 10.65 -9.94 -14.61
CA ARG A 34 11.64 -8.93 -15.01
C ARG A 34 11.29 -8.26 -16.35
N SER A 35 10.55 -8.93 -17.23
CA SER A 35 10.05 -8.33 -18.49
C SER A 35 8.77 -7.50 -18.31
N GLU A 36 7.95 -7.81 -17.30
CA GLU A 36 6.74 -7.04 -16.97
C GLU A 36 7.06 -5.81 -16.10
N ASP A 37 8.05 -5.87 -15.22
CA ASP A 37 8.55 -4.70 -14.45
C ASP A 37 9.27 -3.66 -15.32
N ASP A 38 9.73 -4.03 -16.53
CA ASP A 38 10.26 -3.08 -17.53
C ASP A 38 9.14 -2.25 -18.20
N GLY A 39 7.86 -2.52 -17.88
CA GLY A 39 6.67 -1.95 -18.54
C GLY A 39 5.88 -0.88 -17.78
N THR A 40 6.11 -0.65 -16.48
CA THR A 40 5.25 0.26 -15.70
C THR A 40 6.01 1.08 -14.66
N ALA A 41 6.64 2.17 -15.11
CA ALA A 41 7.00 3.27 -14.24
C ALA A 41 6.81 4.59 -14.99
N TYR A 42 5.73 5.29 -14.61
CA TYR A 42 5.41 6.66 -14.96
C TYR A 42 6.59 7.59 -14.58
N ASP A 43 7.22 8.21 -15.58
CA ASP A 43 7.68 9.59 -15.50
C ASP A 43 7.58 10.20 -16.91
N ARG A 44 6.57 11.03 -17.12
CA ARG A 44 6.21 11.61 -18.44
C ARG A 44 6.41 13.12 -18.43
N VAL A 45 7.58 13.58 -17.98
CA VAL A 45 8.00 15.00 -18.08
C VAL A 45 9.03 15.24 -19.19
N ASP A 46 9.71 14.20 -19.69
CA ASP A 46 10.53 14.30 -20.91
C ASP A 46 10.56 12.90 -21.55
N GLY A 47 10.08 12.77 -22.79
CA GLY A 47 9.74 11.49 -23.44
C GLY A 47 10.91 10.57 -23.80
N ARG A 48 11.91 10.38 -22.91
CA ARG A 48 13.08 9.52 -23.14
C ARG A 48 13.19 8.45 -22.05
N ARG A 49 13.46 7.20 -22.45
CA ARG A 49 13.62 6.10 -21.49
C ARG A 49 14.90 6.32 -20.66
N PRO A 50 14.99 5.86 -19.40
CA PRO A 50 16.20 6.00 -18.57
C PRO A 50 17.46 5.39 -19.21
N ARG A 51 17.28 4.30 -19.98
CA ARG A 51 18.35 3.67 -20.78
C ARG A 51 18.85 4.60 -21.89
N ASP A 52 17.97 5.39 -22.50
CA ASP A 52 18.30 6.34 -23.57
C ASP A 52 19.06 7.56 -23.02
N VAL A 53 18.74 7.99 -21.80
CA VAL A 53 19.45 9.08 -21.11
C VAL A 53 20.85 8.65 -20.66
N LEU A 54 21.00 7.42 -20.17
CA LEU A 54 22.30 6.87 -19.79
C LEU A 54 23.19 6.62 -21.02
N ALA A 55 22.62 6.04 -22.10
CA ALA A 55 23.33 5.86 -23.36
C ALA A 55 23.72 7.21 -23.99
N ALA A 56 22.82 8.21 -24.01
CA ALA A 56 23.13 9.55 -24.51
C ALA A 56 24.22 10.26 -23.69
N ARG A 57 24.28 10.05 -22.37
CA ARG A 57 25.32 10.63 -21.51
C ARG A 57 26.67 9.92 -21.59
N VAL A 58 26.68 8.60 -21.72
CA VAL A 58 27.91 7.83 -21.98
C VAL A 58 28.46 8.17 -23.38
N GLN A 59 27.57 8.38 -24.36
CA GLN A 59 27.94 8.75 -25.72
C GLN A 59 28.38 10.21 -25.88
N ALA A 60 27.95 11.10 -24.98
CA ALA A 60 28.50 12.46 -24.87
C ALA A 60 29.93 12.47 -24.32
N CYS A 61 30.33 11.48 -23.51
CA CYS A 61 31.70 11.32 -23.04
C CYS A 61 32.63 10.65 -24.06
N SER A 62 32.11 9.92 -25.05
CA SER A 62 32.91 9.17 -26.04
C SER A 62 32.97 9.80 -27.44
N ARG A 63 32.27 10.91 -27.68
CA ARG A 63 32.34 11.66 -28.96
C ARG A 63 33.21 12.91 -28.87
N THR A 64 34.46 12.78 -28.47
CA THR A 64 35.52 13.59 -29.09
C THR A 64 35.91 12.91 -30.39
N ARG A 65 35.27 13.30 -31.50
CA ARG A 65 35.82 12.98 -32.82
C ARG A 65 37.19 13.66 -32.91
N LEU A 66 38.25 12.87 -33.00
CA LEU A 66 39.53 13.36 -33.53
C LEU A 66 39.27 13.90 -34.93
N PRO A 67 39.72 15.12 -35.28
CA PRO A 67 39.61 15.62 -36.65
C PRO A 67 40.40 14.70 -37.59
N SER A 68 39.75 14.23 -38.66
CA SER A 68 40.40 13.50 -39.75
C SER A 68 41.43 14.42 -40.43
N GLY A 69 42.69 14.33 -40.01
CA GLY A 69 43.78 15.10 -40.59
C GLY A 69 45.04 15.28 -39.75
N ALA A 70 45.16 14.66 -38.57
CA ALA A 70 46.36 14.82 -37.74
C ALA A 70 47.55 14.03 -38.29
N ARG A 71 48.46 14.73 -39.00
CA ARG A 71 49.80 14.23 -39.34
C ARG A 71 50.64 14.10 -38.07
N PHE A 72 51.15 12.91 -37.80
CA PHE A 72 52.12 12.68 -36.72
C PHE A 72 53.54 13.07 -37.18
N HIS A 73 54.09 14.13 -36.57
CA HIS A 73 55.51 14.44 -36.72
C HIS A 73 56.35 13.54 -35.79
N ARG A 74 57.33 12.86 -36.38
CA ARG A 74 58.41 12.15 -35.68
C ARG A 74 59.22 13.18 -34.87
N ARG A 75 59.35 12.92 -33.57
CA ARG A 75 60.11 13.66 -32.51
C ARG A 75 59.32 14.73 -31.76
N GLY A 76 59.02 14.39 -30.49
CA GLY A 76 59.13 15.28 -29.34
C GLY A 76 58.11 16.40 -29.20
N VAL A 77 57.06 16.13 -28.41
CA VAL A 77 56.17 17.06 -27.70
C VAL A 77 55.49 18.17 -28.54
N PRO A 78 54.17 18.07 -28.83
CA PRO A 78 53.46 19.18 -29.44
C PRO A 78 53.22 20.30 -28.41
N ALA A 79 53.69 21.50 -28.75
CA ALA A 79 53.25 22.75 -28.16
C ALA A 79 51.77 22.98 -28.51
N GLY A 80 50.89 22.64 -27.58
CA GLY A 80 49.44 22.73 -27.81
C GLY A 80 48.59 21.90 -26.87
N LEU A 81 49.07 21.61 -25.65
CA LEU A 81 48.21 21.12 -24.58
C LEU A 81 47.35 22.29 -24.07
N VAL A 82 46.45 22.77 -24.94
CA VAL A 82 45.36 23.65 -24.56
C VAL A 82 44.62 22.93 -23.45
N ALA A 83 44.52 23.62 -22.32
CA ALA A 83 43.88 23.20 -21.09
C ALA A 83 42.67 22.30 -21.37
N LEU A 84 42.77 21.02 -21.01
CA LEU A 84 41.59 20.19 -20.87
C LEU A 84 40.71 20.89 -19.84
N PRO A 85 39.48 21.31 -20.19
CA PRO A 85 38.57 21.79 -19.16
C PRO A 85 38.40 20.61 -18.22
N ARG A 86 38.76 20.81 -16.94
CA ARG A 86 38.44 19.85 -15.89
C ARG A 86 36.92 19.72 -15.90
N LEU A 87 36.43 18.72 -16.64
CA LEU A 87 35.03 18.33 -16.63
C LEU A 87 34.77 17.94 -15.19
N ASN A 88 34.19 18.88 -14.46
CA ASN A 88 33.69 18.68 -13.13
C ASN A 88 32.49 17.75 -13.29
N CYS A 89 32.77 16.46 -13.46
CA CYS A 89 31.83 15.39 -13.28
C CYS A 89 31.46 15.42 -11.80
N ARG A 90 30.55 16.35 -11.46
CA ARG A 90 29.80 16.33 -10.23
C ARG A 90 29.16 14.95 -10.22
N ARG A 91 29.78 14.01 -9.49
CA ARG A 91 29.13 12.76 -9.13
C ARG A 91 27.77 13.21 -8.59
N PRO A 92 26.64 12.85 -9.22
CA PRO A 92 25.36 13.13 -8.59
C PRO A 92 25.51 12.47 -7.22
N LYS A 93 25.42 13.28 -6.14
CA LYS A 93 25.35 12.73 -4.79
C LYS A 93 24.22 11.71 -4.88
N LEU A 94 24.59 10.44 -4.86
CA LEU A 94 23.66 9.33 -4.84
C LEU A 94 22.77 9.66 -3.65
N ARG A 95 21.53 10.11 -3.90
CA ARG A 95 20.64 10.59 -2.85
C ARG A 95 20.22 9.37 -2.05
N LEU A 96 21.09 8.92 -1.16
CA LEU A 96 20.75 8.10 0.01
C LEU A 96 20.15 9.01 1.09
N ALA A 97 19.28 9.92 0.68
CA ALA A 97 18.48 10.73 1.58
C ALA A 97 17.05 10.27 1.31
N VAL A 98 16.52 9.42 2.20
CA VAL A 98 15.09 9.14 2.21
C VAL A 98 14.40 10.50 2.30
N SER A 99 13.69 10.87 1.23
CA SER A 99 13.02 12.17 1.20
C SER A 99 11.92 12.21 2.25
N LEU A 100 11.64 13.39 2.81
CA LEU A 100 10.53 13.59 3.74
C LEU A 100 9.23 12.99 3.16
N PHE A 101 8.99 13.19 1.87
CA PHE A 101 7.85 12.60 1.16
C PHE A 101 7.78 11.06 1.31
N VAL A 102 8.91 10.35 1.13
CA VAL A 102 8.95 8.89 1.27
C VAL A 102 8.70 8.46 2.71
N ILE A 103 9.23 9.17 3.70
CA ILE A 103 9.00 8.90 5.13
C ILE A 103 7.53 9.07 5.48
N VAL A 104 6.94 10.21 5.11
CA VAL A 104 5.52 10.48 5.36
C VAL A 104 4.63 9.47 4.64
N LYS A 105 4.96 9.10 3.39
CA LYS A 105 4.23 8.07 2.65
C LYS A 105 4.27 6.71 3.34
N PHE A 106 5.43 6.32 3.88
CA PHE A 106 5.55 5.08 4.64
C PHE A 106 4.60 5.09 5.84
N PHE A 107 4.63 6.15 6.66
CA PHE A 107 3.73 6.26 7.81
C PHE A 107 2.26 6.34 7.39
N HIS A 108 1.94 7.05 6.31
CA HIS A 108 0.57 7.10 5.78
C HIS A 108 0.03 5.71 5.44
N VAL A 109 0.79 4.90 4.70
CA VAL A 109 0.38 3.54 4.36
C VAL A 109 0.33 2.64 5.59
N LEU A 110 1.28 2.78 6.52
CA LEU A 110 1.26 2.02 7.78
C LEU A 110 -0.01 2.33 8.60
N LEU A 111 -0.37 3.61 8.74
CA LEU A 111 -1.57 4.04 9.43
C LEU A 111 -2.84 3.52 8.76
N ALA A 112 -2.87 3.48 7.42
CA ALA A 112 -3.98 2.89 6.68
C ALA A 112 -4.13 1.39 6.98
N ILE A 113 -3.02 0.64 7.00
CA ILE A 113 -3.03 -0.78 7.34
C ILE A 113 -3.52 -1.01 8.77
N ILE A 114 -3.06 -0.20 9.73
CA ILE A 114 -3.49 -0.27 11.14
C ILE A 114 -4.99 0.00 11.23
N ALA A 115 -5.46 1.13 10.71
CA ALA A 115 -6.85 1.54 10.81
C ALA A 115 -7.79 0.52 10.16
N VAL A 116 -7.51 0.11 8.92
CA VAL A 116 -8.35 -0.84 8.17
C VAL A 116 -8.24 -2.25 8.74
N GLY A 117 -7.05 -2.70 9.14
CA GLY A 117 -6.81 -4.03 9.69
C GLY A 117 -7.55 -4.27 11.02
N PHE A 118 -7.54 -3.29 11.92
CA PHE A 118 -8.32 -3.37 13.16
C PHE A 118 -9.82 -3.43 12.87
N ASN A 119 -10.34 -2.54 12.03
CA ASN A 119 -11.76 -2.49 11.68
C ASN A 119 -12.25 -3.79 11.01
N ALA A 120 -11.46 -4.36 10.09
CA ALA A 120 -11.78 -5.63 9.46
C ALA A 120 -11.84 -6.78 10.47
N THR A 121 -10.90 -6.81 11.42
CA THR A 121 -10.83 -7.85 12.45
C THR A 121 -12.03 -7.79 13.39
N TYR A 122 -12.49 -6.60 13.78
CA TYR A 122 -13.65 -6.44 14.66
C TYR A 122 -14.92 -6.99 14.05
N GLY A 123 -15.13 -6.81 12.74
CA GLY A 123 -16.29 -7.36 12.05
C GLY A 123 -16.35 -8.89 12.17
N ILE A 124 -15.21 -9.57 12.07
CA ILE A 124 -15.10 -11.02 12.23
C ILE A 124 -15.42 -11.43 13.66
N TRP A 125 -14.82 -10.76 14.66
CA TRP A 125 -15.08 -11.06 16.07
C TRP A 125 -16.53 -10.82 16.46
N LEU A 126 -17.13 -9.71 16.00
CA LEU A 126 -18.53 -9.38 16.24
C LEU A 126 -19.47 -10.43 15.63
N ALA A 127 -19.17 -10.91 14.42
CA ALA A 127 -19.94 -11.99 13.80
C ALA A 127 -19.81 -13.31 14.57
N GLN A 128 -18.63 -13.59 15.10
CA GLN A 128 -18.37 -14.80 15.88
C GLN A 128 -19.10 -14.81 17.22
N VAL A 129 -19.12 -13.68 17.95
CA VAL A 129 -19.78 -13.61 19.26
C VAL A 129 -21.26 -13.25 19.20
N ALA A 130 -21.83 -13.04 18.00
CA ALA A 130 -23.22 -12.60 17.83
C ALA A 130 -24.26 -13.57 18.47
N ARG A 131 -23.90 -14.84 18.66
CA ARG A 131 -24.74 -15.88 19.27
C ARG A 131 -24.32 -16.25 20.70
N GLU A 132 -23.26 -15.63 21.21
CA GLU A 132 -22.74 -15.90 22.55
C GLU A 132 -23.52 -15.15 23.63
N PRO A 133 -23.45 -15.58 24.90
CA PRO A 133 -24.09 -14.88 26.02
C PRO A 133 -23.67 -13.41 26.14
N VAL A 134 -24.58 -12.59 26.66
CA VAL A 134 -24.39 -11.13 26.85
C VAL A 134 -23.07 -10.75 27.54
N PRO A 135 -22.61 -11.45 28.60
CA PRO A 135 -21.33 -11.13 29.23
C PRO A 135 -20.13 -11.21 28.27
N THR A 136 -20.10 -12.21 27.38
CA THR A 136 -19.05 -12.40 26.37
C THR A 136 -19.08 -11.29 25.32
N GLN A 137 -20.28 -10.94 24.83
CA GLN A 137 -20.45 -9.84 23.87
C GLN A 137 -19.99 -8.50 24.46
N SER A 138 -20.38 -8.22 25.72
CA SER A 138 -20.00 -6.99 26.43
C SER A 138 -18.48 -6.91 26.68
N PHE A 139 -17.82 -8.02 27.00
CA PHE A 139 -16.36 -8.06 27.12
C PHE A 139 -15.67 -7.73 25.80
N LEU A 140 -16.11 -8.35 24.69
CA LEU A 140 -15.56 -8.06 23.37
C LEU A 140 -15.77 -6.60 22.96
N LEU A 141 -16.99 -6.07 23.10
CA LEU A 141 -17.31 -4.68 22.74
C LEU A 141 -16.44 -3.66 23.49
N ARG A 142 -16.19 -3.89 24.79
CA ARG A 142 -15.27 -3.06 25.59
C ARG A 142 -13.82 -3.18 25.09
N GLY A 143 -13.39 -4.38 24.71
CA GLY A 143 -12.08 -4.61 24.10
C GLY A 143 -11.91 -3.88 22.78
N ILE A 144 -12.89 -3.99 21.88
CA ILE A 144 -12.93 -3.28 20.59
C ILE A 144 -12.85 -1.77 20.82
N LYS A 145 -13.70 -1.22 21.70
CA LYS A 145 -13.69 0.22 22.01
C LYS A 145 -12.31 0.70 22.48
N ARG A 146 -11.66 -0.06 23.37
CA ARG A 146 -10.33 0.30 23.87
C ARG A 146 -9.29 0.31 22.75
N LEU A 147 -9.34 -0.68 21.84
CA LEU A 147 -8.44 -0.72 20.69
C LEU A 147 -8.74 0.41 19.69
N ASP A 148 -10.00 0.75 19.47
CA ASP A 148 -10.40 1.88 18.61
C ASP A 148 -9.88 3.21 19.16
N ASP A 149 -10.09 3.48 20.45
CA ASP A 149 -9.68 4.73 21.09
C ASP A 149 -8.16 4.93 21.06
N TRP A 150 -7.38 3.85 21.13
CA TRP A 150 -5.90 3.91 21.20
C TRP A 150 -5.19 3.75 19.86
N PHE A 151 -5.78 3.01 18.92
CA PHE A 151 -5.12 2.68 17.66
C PHE A 151 -5.89 3.19 16.45
N ALA A 152 -7.14 2.76 16.26
CA ALA A 152 -7.85 3.05 15.01
C ALA A 152 -8.19 4.54 14.85
N ASN A 153 -8.77 5.17 15.89
CA ASN A 153 -9.17 6.57 15.85
C ASN A 153 -7.95 7.50 15.69
N PRO A 154 -6.86 7.35 16.47
CA PRO A 154 -5.63 8.10 16.22
C PRO A 154 -5.07 7.82 14.82
N ALA A 155 -5.12 6.57 14.35
CA ALA A 155 -4.63 6.24 13.01
C ALA A 155 -5.43 6.93 11.90
N TYR A 156 -6.76 7.03 12.00
CA TYR A 156 -7.58 7.76 11.03
C TYR A 156 -7.25 9.25 10.97
N VAL A 157 -7.05 9.88 12.14
CA VAL A 157 -6.66 11.29 12.22
C VAL A 157 -5.27 11.51 11.63
N LEU A 158 -4.30 10.70 12.04
CA LEU A 158 -2.92 10.79 11.54
C LEU A 158 -2.84 10.44 10.04
N LEU A 159 -3.68 9.53 9.55
CA LEU A 159 -3.78 9.20 8.14
C LEU A 159 -4.19 10.42 7.32
N ALA A 160 -5.21 11.16 7.77
CA ALA A 160 -5.62 12.41 7.11
C ALA A 160 -4.51 13.46 7.13
N VAL A 161 -3.87 13.67 8.29
CA VAL A 161 -2.76 14.64 8.44
C VAL A 161 -1.58 14.30 7.54
N THR A 162 -1.17 13.03 7.51
CA THR A 162 -0.05 12.58 6.65
C THR A 162 -0.41 12.65 5.17
N GLY A 163 -1.67 12.38 4.79
CA GLY A 163 -2.16 12.53 3.43
C GLY A 163 -2.07 13.97 2.95
N VAL A 164 -2.57 14.91 3.75
CA VAL A 164 -2.49 16.35 3.47
C VAL A 164 -1.03 16.83 3.42
N THR A 165 -0.19 16.37 4.35
CA THR A 165 1.25 16.67 4.35
C THR A 165 1.92 16.25 3.05
N MET A 166 1.60 15.06 2.50
CA MET A 166 2.15 14.63 1.22
C MET A 166 1.71 15.50 0.04
N VAL A 167 0.50 16.06 0.07
CA VAL A 167 0.04 16.97 -0.97
C VAL A 167 0.90 18.23 -1.00
N PHE A 168 1.18 18.81 0.17
CA PHE A 168 2.03 19.99 0.28
C PHE A 168 3.51 19.72 -0.05
N VAL A 169 4.10 18.66 0.52
CA VAL A 169 5.53 18.33 0.32
C VAL A 169 5.82 17.83 -1.11
N GLY A 170 4.85 17.15 -1.73
CA GLY A 170 4.97 16.62 -3.09
C GLY A 170 4.49 17.56 -4.19
N GLU A 171 4.08 18.79 -3.86
CA GLU A 171 3.49 19.78 -4.79
C GLU A 171 2.33 19.19 -5.63
N LEU A 172 1.55 18.29 -5.03
CA LEU A 172 0.42 17.65 -5.68
C LEU A 172 -0.80 18.59 -5.67
N ARG A 173 -1.67 18.46 -6.67
CA ARG A 173 -2.92 19.22 -6.70
C ARG A 173 -4.01 18.45 -5.96
N PHE A 174 -4.71 19.09 -5.02
CA PHE A 174 -5.89 18.50 -4.35
C PHE A 174 -6.98 18.05 -5.33
N THR A 175 -7.06 18.69 -6.51
CA THR A 175 -8.02 18.37 -7.57
C THR A 175 -7.67 17.12 -8.38
N THR A 176 -6.49 16.51 -8.14
CA THR A 176 -6.12 15.26 -8.80
C THR A 176 -7.15 14.20 -8.46
N PHE A 177 -7.74 13.54 -9.46
CA PHE A 177 -8.93 12.69 -9.31
C PHE A 177 -8.87 11.71 -8.13
N TRP A 178 -7.79 10.93 -8.01
CA TRP A 178 -7.66 9.95 -6.91
C TRP A 178 -7.42 10.59 -5.53
N ILE A 179 -6.83 11.79 -5.48
CA ILE A 179 -6.67 12.58 -4.25
C ILE A 179 -8.02 13.16 -3.83
N ALA A 180 -8.69 13.87 -4.74
CA ALA A 180 -10.00 14.47 -4.51
C ALA A 180 -11.03 13.39 -4.11
N GLY A 181 -11.11 12.31 -4.89
CA GLY A 181 -12.01 11.20 -4.63
C GLY A 181 -11.73 10.52 -3.28
N GLY A 182 -10.45 10.33 -2.94
CA GLY A 182 -10.05 9.80 -1.64
C GLY A 182 -10.46 10.69 -0.47
N ILE A 183 -10.28 12.01 -0.58
CA ILE A 183 -10.67 12.97 0.45
C ILE A 183 -12.19 13.02 0.61
N VAL A 184 -12.93 13.08 -0.50
CA VAL A 184 -14.40 13.10 -0.47
C VAL A 184 -14.94 11.81 0.15
N LEU A 185 -14.47 10.63 -0.29
CA LEU A 185 -14.89 9.36 0.27
C LEU A 185 -14.53 9.23 1.75
N TRP A 186 -13.34 9.71 2.16
CA TRP A 186 -12.95 9.74 3.57
C TRP A 186 -13.88 10.63 4.40
N ALA A 187 -14.20 11.83 3.91
CA ALA A 187 -15.14 12.73 4.58
C ALA A 187 -16.54 12.11 4.71
N ILE A 188 -17.03 11.44 3.65
CA ILE A 188 -18.28 10.69 3.68
C ILE A 188 -18.22 9.56 4.72
N ALA A 189 -17.13 8.80 4.76
CA ALA A 189 -16.97 7.70 5.72
C ALA A 189 -17.00 8.21 7.17
N VAL A 190 -16.29 9.30 7.46
CA VAL A 190 -16.29 9.94 8.79
C VAL A 190 -17.69 10.46 9.14
N ALA A 191 -18.36 11.14 8.22
CA ALA A 191 -19.70 11.66 8.43
C ALA A 191 -20.72 10.53 8.68
N LEU A 192 -20.69 9.46 7.87
CA LEU A 192 -21.53 8.29 8.08
C LEU A 192 -21.24 7.60 9.41
N GLY A 193 -19.96 7.45 9.78
CA GLY A 193 -19.57 6.86 11.06
C GLY A 193 -20.11 7.65 12.26
N PHE A 194 -19.91 8.96 12.25
CA PHE A 194 -20.27 9.82 13.38
C PHE A 194 -21.77 10.12 13.45
N PHE A 195 -22.39 10.52 12.33
CA PHE A 195 -23.78 10.99 12.31
C PHE A 195 -24.82 9.90 12.07
N VAL A 196 -24.43 8.75 11.48
CA VAL A 196 -25.39 7.68 11.15
C VAL A 196 -25.12 6.42 11.96
N TYR A 197 -23.91 5.88 11.88
CA TYR A 197 -23.57 4.60 12.50
C TYR A 197 -23.62 4.67 14.03
N THR A 198 -23.03 5.70 14.63
CA THR A 198 -23.02 5.89 16.08
C THR A 198 -24.43 5.98 16.70
N PRO A 199 -25.35 6.88 16.24
CA PRO A 199 -26.69 6.92 16.80
C PRO A 199 -27.51 5.66 16.50
N MET A 200 -27.35 5.06 15.32
CA MET A 200 -28.03 3.80 14.98
C MET A 200 -27.62 2.66 15.91
N LEU A 201 -26.33 2.56 16.24
CA LEU A 201 -25.83 1.55 17.18
C LEU A 201 -26.39 1.76 18.59
N ARG A 202 -26.50 3.02 19.03
CA ARG A 202 -27.17 3.36 20.32
C ARG A 202 -28.63 2.93 20.32
N ASN A 203 -29.35 3.15 19.23
CA ASN A 203 -30.74 2.73 19.09
C ASN A 203 -30.89 1.20 19.09
N GLN A 204 -29.97 0.48 18.42
CA GLN A 204 -29.94 -0.98 18.43
C GLN A 204 -29.74 -1.54 19.85
N ILE A 205 -28.79 -0.99 20.60
CA ILE A 205 -28.52 -1.40 21.99
C ILE A 205 -29.76 -1.10 22.87
N GLY A 206 -30.35 0.08 22.73
CA GLY A 206 -31.57 0.43 23.48
C GLY A 206 -32.76 -0.47 23.16
N ALA A 207 -32.93 -0.90 21.90
CA ALA A 207 -33.97 -1.85 21.51
C ALA A 207 -33.71 -3.26 22.07
N LEU A 208 -32.44 -3.68 22.08
CA LEU A 208 -32.02 -4.95 22.68
C LEU A 208 -32.33 -4.99 24.17
N GLU A 209 -32.02 -3.92 24.91
CA GLU A 209 -32.24 -3.82 26.36
C GLU A 209 -33.73 -3.74 26.72
N LYS A 210 -34.56 -3.07 25.90
CA LYS A 210 -35.99 -2.89 26.18
C LYS A 210 -36.86 -4.06 25.76
N THR A 211 -36.63 -4.59 24.55
CA THR A 211 -37.57 -5.49 23.87
C THR A 211 -36.95 -6.86 23.58
N GLY A 212 -35.65 -7.01 23.83
CA GLY A 212 -34.92 -8.26 23.62
C GLY A 212 -34.57 -8.53 22.16
N PRO A 213 -33.71 -9.54 21.92
CA PRO A 213 -33.16 -9.86 20.60
C PRO A 213 -34.19 -10.43 19.61
N GLU A 214 -35.34 -10.89 20.09
CA GLU A 214 -36.38 -11.46 19.23
C GLU A 214 -37.35 -10.42 18.65
N SER A 215 -37.29 -9.18 19.14
CA SER A 215 -38.15 -8.09 18.68
C SER A 215 -37.88 -7.71 17.21
N GLU A 216 -38.94 -7.36 16.47
CA GLU A 216 -38.82 -6.86 15.09
C GLU A 216 -37.97 -5.59 15.01
N ASP A 217 -38.12 -4.69 15.99
CA ASP A 217 -37.34 -3.45 16.07
C ASP A 217 -35.84 -3.74 16.16
N TYR A 218 -35.42 -4.66 17.04
CA TYR A 218 -34.02 -5.05 17.14
C TYR A 218 -33.51 -5.66 15.83
N LYS A 219 -34.27 -6.57 15.22
CA LYS A 219 -33.90 -7.21 13.94
C LYS A 219 -33.74 -6.17 12.82
N ARG A 220 -34.62 -5.16 12.77
CA ARG A 220 -34.54 -4.04 11.83
C ARG A 220 -33.31 -3.17 12.06
N TYR A 221 -33.04 -2.76 13.30
CA TYR A 221 -31.85 -1.96 13.63
C TYR A 221 -30.55 -2.74 13.38
N ALA A 222 -30.50 -4.03 13.71
CA ALA A 222 -29.36 -4.90 13.43
C ALA A 222 -29.11 -5.06 11.93
N GLY A 223 -30.16 -5.21 11.12
CA GLY A 223 -30.07 -5.25 9.66
C GLY A 223 -29.48 -3.97 9.07
N ASN A 224 -29.99 -2.81 9.52
CA ASN A 224 -29.50 -1.50 9.09
C ASN A 224 -28.05 -1.26 9.54
N ALA A 225 -27.70 -1.63 10.78
CA ALA A 225 -26.34 -1.54 11.30
C ALA A 225 -25.34 -2.35 10.46
N ARG A 226 -25.73 -3.57 10.10
CA ARG A 226 -24.93 -4.43 9.21
C ARG A 226 -24.77 -3.80 7.82
N PHE A 227 -25.84 -3.29 7.24
CA PHE A 227 -25.80 -2.66 5.91
C PHE A 227 -24.84 -1.45 5.89
N ILE A 228 -24.97 -0.53 6.85
CA ILE A 228 -24.09 0.64 6.96
C ILE A 228 -22.64 0.22 7.23
N GLY A 229 -22.41 -0.80 8.06
CA GLY A 229 -21.07 -1.35 8.30
C GLY A 229 -20.42 -1.87 7.01
N ILE A 230 -21.17 -2.63 6.19
CA ILE A 230 -20.71 -3.11 4.88
C ILE A 230 -20.44 -1.93 3.95
N LEU A 231 -21.34 -0.95 3.89
CA LEU A 231 -21.17 0.25 3.06
C LEU A 231 -19.88 0.99 3.41
N LEU A 232 -19.62 1.21 4.71
CA LEU A 232 -18.37 1.82 5.19
C LEU A 232 -17.14 1.01 4.78
N ALA A 233 -17.21 -0.33 4.92
CA ALA A 233 -16.11 -1.20 4.51
C ALA A 233 -15.83 -1.10 2.99
N VAL A 234 -16.88 -1.07 2.16
CA VAL A 234 -16.73 -0.88 0.70
C VAL A 234 -16.11 0.48 0.38
N ILE A 235 -16.57 1.55 1.02
CA ILE A 235 -15.99 2.90 0.84
C ILE A 235 -14.49 2.88 1.14
N VAL A 236 -14.09 2.27 2.25
CA VAL A 236 -12.67 2.15 2.63
C VAL A 236 -11.87 1.37 1.59
N VAL A 237 -12.39 0.25 1.08
CA VAL A 237 -11.74 -0.52 0.01
C VAL A 237 -11.58 0.32 -1.26
N VAL A 238 -12.59 1.09 -1.65
CA VAL A 238 -12.52 2.00 -2.80
C VAL A 238 -11.47 3.08 -2.58
N ILE A 239 -11.37 3.67 -1.39
CA ILE A 239 -10.31 4.64 -1.06
C ILE A 239 -8.93 4.01 -1.25
N VAL A 240 -8.71 2.81 -0.71
CA VAL A 240 -7.43 2.09 -0.86
C VAL A 240 -7.14 1.82 -2.34
N PHE A 241 -8.14 1.36 -3.10
CA PHE A 241 -8.00 1.13 -4.54
C PHE A 241 -7.58 2.41 -5.27
N LEU A 242 -8.22 3.55 -5.01
CA LEU A 242 -7.85 4.84 -5.62
C LEU A 242 -6.42 5.24 -5.27
N MET A 243 -6.01 5.07 -4.02
CA MET A 243 -4.66 5.44 -3.55
C MET A 243 -3.56 4.54 -4.13
N VAL A 244 -3.88 3.28 -4.39
CA VAL A 244 -2.95 2.28 -4.94
C VAL A 244 -2.84 2.42 -6.46
N THR A 245 -3.98 2.45 -7.15
CA THR A 245 -4.01 2.43 -8.63
C THR A 245 -3.81 3.80 -9.25
N LYS A 246 -4.11 4.89 -8.51
CA LYS A 246 -3.93 6.28 -8.93
C LYS A 246 -4.44 6.55 -10.35
N PRO A 247 -5.71 6.24 -10.64
CA PRO A 247 -6.27 6.41 -11.97
C PRO A 247 -6.15 7.88 -12.40
N THR A 248 -5.57 8.10 -13.58
CA THR A 248 -5.57 9.40 -14.24
C THR A 248 -6.70 9.42 -15.25
N LEU A 249 -7.62 10.36 -15.10
CA LEU A 249 -8.54 10.71 -16.18
C LEU A 249 -7.70 11.43 -17.24
N SER A 250 -7.37 10.71 -18.31
CA SER A 250 -6.73 11.25 -19.50
C SER A 250 -7.66 12.17 -20.26
#